data_AF-A0A526RUS4-F1
#
_entry.id   AF-A0A526RUS4-F1
#
_cell.length_a   1.000
_cell.length_b   1.000
_cell.length_c   1.000
_cell.angle_alpha   90.00
_cell.angle_beta   90.00
_cell.angle_gamma   90.00
#
_symmetry.space_group_name_H-M   'P 1'
#
loop_
_entity.id
_entity.type
_entity.pdbx_description
1 polymer ?
#
loop_
_entity_poly.entity_id
_entity_poly.type
_entity_poly.pdbx_seq_one_letter_code
_entity_poly.pdbx_strand_id
1 'polypeptide(L)'
;VVAVDMSRPDGPVIIPAFPQLKLAADAAAAIPIRQAEIRPQAHPAIDKAQHRLHGGFARGAVAATRIYILQRRDSAAISPHAGPGALSALIKFSYVTRFGRAALVGDFAAMHLRQCAGLANRIGVHRLEVPAGLNRIGEAVALIERDLASGNRPE
;
A
#
# COMPACT_ATOMS: atom_id res chain seq x y z
N VAL A 1 4.24 -6.11 -0.19
CA VAL A 1 3.03 -6.74 -0.74
C VAL A 1 2.08 -6.94 0.41
N VAL A 2 0.79 -6.67 0.22
CA VAL A 2 -0.27 -6.95 1.19
C VAL A 2 -1.27 -7.90 0.56
N ALA A 3 -1.88 -8.76 1.37
CA ALA A 3 -2.98 -9.61 0.93
C ALA A 3 -4.31 -8.95 1.31
N VAL A 4 -5.25 -8.93 0.37
CA VAL A 4 -6.62 -8.44 0.58
C VAL A 4 -7.56 -9.62 0.43
N ASP A 5 -8.28 -9.94 1.50
CA ASP A 5 -9.32 -10.96 1.50
C ASP A 5 -10.66 -10.30 1.14
N MET A 6 -11.24 -10.78 0.04
CA MET A 6 -12.50 -10.30 -0.54
C MET A 6 -13.70 -11.19 -0.17
N SER A 7 -13.48 -12.30 0.54
CA SER A 7 -14.50 -13.31 0.82
C SER A 7 -15.42 -12.97 2.00
N ARG A 8 -15.04 -11.97 2.81
CA ARG A 8 -15.82 -11.58 3.99
C ARG A 8 -17.09 -10.79 3.61
N PRO A 9 -18.24 -11.09 4.22
CA PRO A 9 -19.50 -10.41 3.93
C PRO A 9 -19.47 -8.92 4.33
N ASP A 10 -18.78 -8.59 5.43
CA ASP A 10 -18.70 -7.23 5.98
C ASP A 10 -17.81 -6.27 5.18
N GLY A 11 -17.14 -6.77 4.15
CA GLY A 11 -16.25 -6.00 3.29
C GLY A 11 -14.81 -6.54 3.26
N PRO A 12 -13.98 -5.98 2.36
CA PRO A 12 -12.61 -6.42 2.18
C PRO A 12 -11.75 -6.14 3.41
N VAL A 13 -10.88 -7.09 3.76
CA VAL A 13 -9.92 -6.92 4.86
C VAL A 13 -8.49 -7.12 4.39
N ILE A 14 -7.56 -6.37 4.98
CA ILE A 14 -6.12 -6.55 4.81
C ILE A 14 -5.66 -7.60 5.83
N ILE A 15 -4.99 -8.63 5.35
CA ILE A 15 -4.36 -9.65 6.20
C ILE A 15 -2.96 -9.18 6.59
N PRO A 16 -2.63 -9.08 7.89
CA PRO A 16 -1.31 -8.64 8.33
C PRO A 16 -0.24 -9.62 7.88
N ALA A 17 0.90 -9.08 7.46
CA ALA A 17 2.09 -9.85 7.11
C ALA A 17 3.22 -9.55 8.11
N PHE A 18 4.41 -10.09 7.87
CA PHE A 18 5.60 -9.77 8.66
C PHE A 18 6.01 -8.31 8.43
N PRO A 19 5.98 -7.45 9.47
CA PRO A 19 6.31 -6.03 9.31
C PRO A 19 7.83 -5.87 9.18
N GLN A 20 8.28 -5.62 7.95
CA GLN A 20 9.70 -5.50 7.63
C GLN A 20 9.93 -4.54 6.46
N LEU A 21 11.02 -3.79 6.52
CA LEU A 21 11.46 -2.86 5.48
C LEU A 21 12.89 -3.17 5.06
N LYS A 22 13.19 -2.94 3.79
CA LYS A 22 14.58 -2.96 3.28
C LYS A 22 14.98 -1.53 2.95
N LEU A 23 15.95 -0.99 3.66
CA LEU A 23 16.34 0.41 3.55
C LEU A 23 17.83 0.55 3.27
N ALA A 24 18.14 1.49 2.38
CA ALA A 24 19.50 1.98 2.22
C ALA A 24 19.87 2.86 3.44
N ALA A 25 21.17 3.08 3.64
CA ALA A 25 21.68 3.79 4.82
C ALA A 25 21.13 5.22 4.93
N ASP A 26 21.03 5.93 3.80
CA ASP A 26 20.48 7.29 3.72
C ASP A 26 19.00 7.35 4.12
N ALA A 27 18.19 6.39 3.66
CA ALA A 27 16.78 6.27 4.03
C ALA A 27 16.58 5.92 5.51
N ALA A 28 17.42 5.02 6.05
CA ALA A 28 17.40 4.66 7.46
C ALA A 28 17.84 5.83 8.37
N ALA A 29 18.74 6.69 7.90
CA ALA A 29 19.17 7.89 8.61
C ALA A 29 18.13 9.01 8.56
N ALA A 30 17.43 9.17 7.43
CA ALA A 30 16.47 10.25 7.23
C ALA A 30 15.10 10.01 7.88
N ILE A 31 14.72 8.75 8.11
CA ILE A 31 13.40 8.39 8.64
C ILE A 31 13.58 7.71 10.01
N PRO A 32 13.03 8.25 11.11
CA PRO A 32 13.15 7.65 12.42
C PRO A 32 12.29 6.38 12.51
N ILE A 33 12.92 5.21 12.42
CA ILE A 33 12.23 3.93 12.55
C ILE A 33 12.40 3.41 13.97
N ARG A 34 11.42 3.72 14.80
CA ARG A 34 11.39 3.27 16.20
C ARG A 34 11.09 1.77 16.28
N GLN A 35 11.62 1.11 17.31
CA GLN A 35 11.33 -0.30 17.62
C GLN A 35 11.65 -1.27 16.45
N ALA A 36 12.76 -1.01 15.76
CA ALA A 36 13.25 -1.89 14.71
C ALA A 36 14.48 -2.68 15.15
N GLU A 37 14.49 -3.97 14.85
CA GLU A 37 15.69 -4.81 14.86
C GLU A 37 16.35 -4.71 13.48
N ILE A 38 17.61 -4.26 13.44
CA ILE A 38 18.41 -4.23 12.21
C ILE A 38 19.03 -5.61 12.02
N ARG A 39 18.72 -6.24 10.89
CA ARG A 39 19.25 -7.53 10.48
C ARG A 39 20.20 -7.36 9.28
N PRO A 40 21.13 -8.32 9.07
CA PRO A 40 22.03 -8.31 7.92
C PRO A 40 21.29 -8.16 6.58
N GLN A 41 22.02 -7.69 5.58
CA GLN A 41 21.52 -7.58 4.21
C GLN A 41 20.93 -8.91 3.74
N ALA A 42 19.79 -8.83 3.04
CA ALA A 42 19.14 -10.00 2.50
C ALA A 42 19.90 -10.62 1.31
N HIS A 43 20.69 -9.80 0.61
CA HIS A 43 21.38 -10.18 -0.61
C HIS A 43 22.60 -9.28 -0.81
N PRO A 44 23.81 -9.83 -1.09
CA PRO A 44 25.05 -9.04 -1.19
C PRO A 44 25.02 -7.93 -2.25
N ALA A 45 24.29 -8.15 -3.35
CA ALA A 45 24.16 -7.15 -4.42
C ALA A 45 23.14 -6.03 -4.12
N ILE A 46 22.44 -6.07 -2.99
CA ILE A 46 21.46 -5.06 -2.60
C ILE A 46 21.95 -4.42 -1.31
N ASP A 47 22.48 -3.21 -1.43
CA ASP A 47 22.94 -2.42 -0.29
C ASP A 47 21.76 -1.82 0.49
N LYS A 48 20.97 -2.72 1.11
CA LYS A 48 19.83 -2.40 1.96
C LYS A 48 19.80 -3.34 3.15
N ALA A 49 19.88 -2.77 4.35
CA ALA A 49 19.68 -3.51 5.58
C ALA A 49 18.19 -3.87 5.74
N GLN A 50 17.95 -4.97 6.45
CA GLN A 50 16.59 -5.37 6.82
C GLN A 50 16.24 -4.75 8.17
N HIS A 51 15.14 -4.02 8.24
CA HIS A 51 14.59 -3.45 9.47
C HIS A 51 13.32 -4.22 9.81
N ARG A 52 13.38 -5.13 10.79
CA ARG A 52 12.20 -5.84 11.32
C ARG A 52 11.53 -4.97 12.36
N LEU A 53 10.24 -4.72 12.21
CA LEU A 53 9.50 -3.77 13.05
C LEU A 53 8.71 -4.53 14.13
N HIS A 54 8.74 -4.03 15.36
CA HIS A 54 8.09 -4.71 16.50
C HIS A 54 6.87 -3.98 17.07
N GLY A 55 6.59 -2.76 16.62
CA GLY A 55 5.47 -1.95 17.10
C GLY A 55 4.75 -1.17 16.00
N GLY A 56 3.52 -0.75 16.26
CA GLY A 56 2.72 0.05 15.33
C GLY A 56 2.02 -0.73 14.20
N PHE A 57 1.98 -2.07 14.27
CA PHE A 57 1.34 -2.92 13.26
C PHE A 57 0.20 -3.74 13.84
N ALA A 58 -0.87 -3.91 13.06
CA ALA A 58 -1.99 -4.77 13.42
C ALA A 58 -1.55 -6.24 13.48
N ARG A 59 -2.04 -6.96 14.49
CA ARG A 59 -1.81 -8.41 14.67
C ARG A 59 -2.91 -9.27 14.04
N GLY A 60 -4.07 -8.68 13.76
CA GLY A 60 -5.22 -9.33 13.12
C GLY A 60 -5.61 -8.64 11.83
N ALA A 61 -6.55 -9.23 11.10
CA ALA A 61 -7.12 -8.63 9.90
C ALA A 61 -7.73 -7.26 10.21
N VAL A 62 -7.52 -6.30 9.31
CA VAL A 62 -8.05 -4.93 9.44
C VAL A 62 -8.92 -4.59 8.25
N ALA A 63 -9.99 -3.82 8.45
CA ALA A 63 -10.84 -3.38 7.34
C ALA A 63 -10.02 -2.56 6.33
N ALA A 64 -10.17 -2.87 5.04
CA ALA A 64 -9.56 -2.08 3.98
C ALA A 64 -10.46 -0.86 3.72
N THR A 65 -10.00 0.35 4.04
CA THR A 65 -10.81 1.58 3.90
C THR A 65 -10.33 2.49 2.78
N ARG A 66 -9.01 2.51 2.53
CA ARG A 66 -8.35 3.38 1.54
C ARG A 66 -7.21 2.65 0.84
N ILE A 67 -7.03 2.92 -0.46
CA ILE A 67 -5.81 2.62 -1.22
C ILE A 67 -5.29 3.90 -1.84
N TYR A 68 -4.01 4.19 -1.63
CA TYR A 68 -3.33 5.34 -2.23
C TYR A 68 -2.37 4.88 -3.33
N ILE A 69 -2.62 5.35 -4.55
CA ILE A 69 -1.73 5.17 -5.69
C ILE A 69 -0.67 6.27 -5.66
N LEU A 70 0.57 5.87 -5.39
CA LEU A 70 1.69 6.79 -5.22
C LEU A 70 2.13 7.39 -6.56
N GLN A 71 2.31 8.70 -6.59
CA GLN A 71 2.82 9.44 -7.75
C GLN A 71 3.83 10.50 -7.30
N ARG A 72 4.99 10.59 -7.96
CA ARG A 72 5.97 11.65 -7.66
C ARG A 72 5.53 12.99 -8.25
N ARG A 73 5.56 14.03 -7.42
CA ARG A 73 5.28 15.44 -7.78
C ARG A 73 6.12 16.37 -6.90
N ASP A 74 5.90 17.68 -7.04
CA ASP A 74 6.64 18.71 -6.29
C ASP A 74 5.98 19.03 -4.93
N SER A 75 4.68 18.74 -4.80
CA SER A 75 3.87 18.93 -3.60
C SER A 75 3.21 17.63 -3.16
N ALA A 76 2.85 17.58 -1.88
CA ALA A 76 2.03 16.52 -1.33
C ALA A 76 0.55 16.85 -1.54
N ALA A 77 -0.22 15.93 -2.13
CA ALA A 77 -1.65 16.10 -2.34
C ALA A 77 -2.37 14.76 -2.39
N ILE A 78 -3.63 14.74 -1.94
CA ILE A 78 -4.54 13.59 -2.10
C ILE A 78 -5.68 14.02 -3.01
N SER A 79 -5.97 13.22 -4.02
CA SER A 79 -7.14 13.41 -4.88
C SER A 79 -7.87 12.08 -5.09
N PRO A 80 -9.22 12.08 -5.22
CA PRO A 80 -9.95 10.88 -5.59
C PRO A 80 -9.45 10.30 -6.91
N HIS A 81 -9.28 8.99 -6.97
CA HIS A 81 -8.93 8.30 -8.20
C HIS A 81 -10.19 7.70 -8.81
N ALA A 82 -10.96 8.52 -9.52
CA ALA A 82 -12.31 8.15 -9.93
C ALA A 82 -12.37 7.08 -11.04
N GLY A 83 -13.41 6.26 -10.97
CA GLY A 83 -13.93 5.45 -12.08
C GLY A 83 -12.96 4.40 -12.64
N PRO A 84 -12.88 4.24 -13.98
CA PRO A 84 -12.04 3.23 -14.63
C PRO A 84 -10.54 3.31 -14.27
N GLY A 85 -10.07 4.47 -13.79
CA GLY A 85 -8.71 4.67 -13.34
C GLY A 85 -8.37 3.83 -12.10
N ALA A 86 -9.29 3.73 -11.14
CA ALA A 86 -9.13 2.90 -9.94
C ALA A 86 -8.96 1.42 -10.30
N LEU A 87 -9.87 0.87 -11.10
CA LEU A 87 -9.81 -0.52 -11.55
C LEU A 87 -8.48 -0.81 -12.27
N SER A 88 -8.10 0.06 -13.21
CA SER A 88 -6.86 -0.10 -13.98
C SER A 88 -5.64 -0.05 -13.07
N ALA A 89 -5.61 0.84 -12.07
CA ALA A 89 -4.54 0.94 -11.10
C ALA A 89 -4.46 -0.32 -10.23
N LEU A 90 -5.59 -0.82 -9.72
CA LEU A 90 -5.62 -2.04 -8.91
C LEU A 90 -5.14 -3.25 -9.69
N ILE A 91 -5.55 -3.41 -10.95
CA ILE A 91 -5.04 -4.47 -11.83
C ILE A 91 -3.54 -4.31 -12.01
N LYS A 92 -3.08 -3.12 -12.43
CA LYS A 92 -1.66 -2.83 -12.71
C LYS A 92 -0.75 -3.15 -11.52
N PHE A 93 -1.16 -2.77 -10.32
CA PHE A 93 -0.36 -2.94 -9.10
C PHE A 93 -0.66 -4.24 -8.33
N SER A 94 -1.54 -5.10 -8.85
CA SER A 94 -1.76 -6.44 -8.31
C SER A 94 -0.52 -7.31 -8.50
N TYR A 95 -0.18 -8.13 -7.50
CA TYR A 95 1.03 -8.97 -7.51
C TYR A 95 1.10 -9.90 -8.73
N VAL A 96 -0.05 -10.40 -9.20
CA VAL A 96 -0.13 -11.36 -10.29
C VAL A 96 0.40 -10.83 -11.62
N THR A 97 0.42 -9.52 -11.84
CA THR A 97 0.95 -8.92 -13.08
C THR A 97 2.44 -9.17 -13.26
N ARG A 98 3.18 -9.49 -12.19
CA ARG A 98 4.58 -9.88 -12.23
C ARG A 98 4.83 -11.15 -13.06
N PHE A 99 3.85 -12.04 -13.16
CA PHE A 99 3.96 -13.30 -13.87
C PHE A 99 3.52 -13.21 -15.34
N GLY A 100 3.18 -12.00 -15.81
CA GLY A 100 2.80 -11.75 -17.19
C GLY A 100 1.41 -12.27 -17.56
N ARG A 101 1.07 -12.18 -18.85
CA ARG A 101 -0.27 -12.53 -19.37
C ARG A 101 -0.63 -14.01 -19.14
N ALA A 102 0.36 -14.90 -19.14
CA ALA A 102 0.13 -16.33 -18.93
C ALA A 102 -0.46 -16.65 -17.54
N ALA A 103 -0.26 -15.79 -16.55
CA ALA A 103 -0.85 -15.95 -15.22
C ALA A 103 -2.28 -15.40 -15.10
N LEU A 104 -2.79 -14.72 -16.13
CA LEU A 104 -4.12 -14.12 -16.17
C LEU A 104 -4.90 -14.71 -17.36
N VAL A 105 -5.29 -15.98 -17.23
CA VAL A 105 -6.06 -16.70 -18.25
C VAL A 105 -7.32 -17.35 -17.65
N GLY A 106 -8.34 -17.52 -18.49
CA GLY A 106 -9.58 -18.22 -18.14
C GLY A 106 -10.27 -17.66 -16.88
N ASP A 107 -10.78 -18.58 -16.05
CA ASP A 107 -11.54 -18.24 -14.84
C ASP A 107 -10.76 -17.40 -13.85
N PHE A 108 -9.44 -17.59 -13.79
CA PHE A 108 -8.58 -16.83 -12.90
C PHE A 108 -8.53 -15.34 -13.31
N ALA A 109 -8.45 -15.04 -14.61
CA ALA A 109 -8.50 -13.67 -15.09
C ALA A 109 -9.85 -13.00 -14.76
N ALA A 110 -10.94 -13.74 -14.97
CA ALA A 110 -12.28 -13.25 -14.67
C ALA A 110 -12.48 -13.02 -13.16
N MET A 111 -11.97 -13.92 -12.31
CA MET A 111 -11.97 -13.76 -10.86
C MET A 111 -11.17 -12.53 -10.42
N HIS A 112 -9.94 -12.38 -10.92
CA HIS A 112 -9.07 -11.24 -10.58
C HIS A 112 -9.71 -9.91 -10.98
N LEU A 113 -10.27 -9.83 -12.20
CA LEU A 113 -11.00 -8.65 -12.67
C LEU A 113 -12.19 -8.32 -11.75
N ARG A 114 -13.01 -9.32 -11.39
CA ARG A 114 -14.14 -9.12 -10.46
C ARG A 114 -13.68 -8.66 -9.08
N GLN A 115 -12.59 -9.21 -8.56
CA GLN A 115 -12.03 -8.80 -7.27
C GLN A 115 -11.53 -7.36 -7.31
N CYS A 116 -10.79 -6.96 -8.35
CA CYS A 116 -10.34 -5.57 -8.48
C CYS A 116 -11.51 -4.59 -8.65
N ALA A 117 -12.54 -4.95 -9.43
CA ALA A 117 -13.73 -4.12 -9.58
C ALA A 117 -14.52 -4.02 -8.26
N GLY A 118 -14.72 -5.14 -7.57
CA GLY A 118 -15.37 -5.16 -6.26
C GLY A 118 -14.61 -4.35 -5.21
N LEU A 119 -13.28 -4.36 -5.25
CA LEU A 119 -12.45 -3.54 -4.37
C LEU A 119 -12.61 -2.05 -4.72
N ALA A 120 -12.43 -1.66 -6.00
CA ALA A 120 -12.58 -0.27 -6.44
C ALA A 120 -13.95 0.34 -6.08
N ASN A 121 -15.01 -0.47 -6.06
CA ASN A 121 -16.36 -0.01 -5.72
C ASN A 121 -16.63 0.08 -4.21
N ARG A 122 -15.87 -0.62 -3.37
CA ARG A 122 -16.12 -0.69 -1.92
C ARG A 122 -15.19 0.18 -1.10
N ILE A 123 -14.00 0.48 -1.61
CA ILE A 123 -12.99 1.24 -0.87
C ILE A 123 -12.60 2.51 -1.61
N GLY A 124 -12.21 3.54 -0.86
CA GLY A 124 -11.70 4.77 -1.46
C GLY A 124 -10.36 4.51 -2.13
N VAL A 125 -10.30 4.64 -3.46
CA VAL A 125 -9.03 4.65 -4.20
C VAL A 125 -8.66 6.10 -4.51
N HIS A 126 -7.48 6.50 -4.06
CA HIS A 126 -6.99 7.87 -4.15
C HIS A 126 -5.62 7.89 -4.83
N ARG A 127 -5.28 9.01 -5.45
CA ARG A 127 -3.90 9.31 -5.81
C ARG A 127 -3.26 10.07 -4.65
N LEU A 128 -2.09 9.61 -4.23
CA LEU A 128 -1.23 10.34 -3.30
C LEU A 128 -0.02 10.86 -4.06
N GLU A 129 0.05 12.17 -4.21
CA GLU A 129 1.21 12.87 -4.72
C GLU A 129 2.25 12.97 -3.59
N VAL A 130 3.47 12.51 -3.87
CA VAL A 130 4.56 12.45 -2.91
C VAL A 130 5.69 13.35 -3.40
N PRO A 131 6.09 14.36 -2.61
CA PRO A 131 7.19 15.24 -2.97
C PRO A 131 8.51 14.48 -3.08
N ALA A 132 9.43 15.01 -3.90
CA ALA A 132 10.80 14.54 -3.90
C ALA A 132 11.51 14.90 -2.57
N GLY A 133 12.46 14.05 -2.16
CA GLY A 133 13.26 14.23 -0.95
C GLY A 133 12.70 13.51 0.28
N LEU A 134 13.58 12.80 1.01
CA LEU A 134 13.20 12.03 2.19
C LEU A 134 12.76 12.92 3.36
N ASN A 135 13.36 14.09 3.49
CA ASN A 135 13.00 15.09 4.52
C ASN A 135 11.55 15.60 4.40
N ARG A 136 10.94 15.47 3.23
CA ARG A 136 9.57 15.93 2.94
C ARG A 136 8.52 14.82 3.03
N ILE A 137 8.93 13.59 3.32
CA ILE A 137 8.00 12.45 3.36
C ILE A 137 6.91 12.61 4.43
N GLY A 138 7.19 13.38 5.49
CA GLY A 138 6.22 13.73 6.54
C GLY A 138 5.00 14.48 6.01
N GLU A 139 5.13 15.23 4.89
CA GLU A 139 3.98 15.92 4.27
C GLU A 139 2.93 14.92 3.76
N ALA A 140 3.38 13.81 3.16
CA ALA A 140 2.49 12.75 2.68
C ALA A 140 1.85 11.96 3.85
N VAL A 141 2.61 11.70 4.92
CA VAL A 141 2.10 11.05 6.14
C VAL A 141 0.99 11.87 6.76
N ALA A 142 1.23 13.17 6.98
CA ALA A 142 0.24 14.07 7.58
C ALA A 142 -1.04 14.20 6.74
N LEU A 143 -0.93 14.08 5.41
CA LEU A 143 -2.11 14.05 4.53
C LEU A 143 -2.92 12.77 4.70
N ILE A 144 -2.27 11.60 4.76
CA ILE A 144 -2.96 10.32 4.99
C ILE A 144 -3.70 10.36 6.33
N GLU A 145 -3.04 10.82 7.39
CA GLU A 145 -3.64 10.92 8.73
C GLU A 145 -4.89 11.82 8.72
N ARG A 146 -4.83 12.98 8.05
CA ARG A 146 -5.98 13.88 7.91
C ARG A 146 -7.12 13.27 7.09
N ASP A 147 -6.80 12.60 5.98
CA ASP A 147 -7.78 11.94 5.11
C ASP A 147 -8.50 10.78 5.82
N LEU A 148 -7.79 10.03 6.66
CA LEU A 148 -8.37 8.96 7.47
C LEU A 148 -9.22 9.51 8.63
N ALA A 149 -8.80 10.62 9.24
CA ALA A 149 -9.57 11.25 10.31
C ALA A 149 -10.91 11.84 9.82
N SER A 150 -10.96 12.39 8.60
CA SER A 150 -12.18 12.93 8.01
C SER A 150 -13.17 11.86 7.55
N GLY A 151 -12.68 10.69 7.11
CA GLY A 151 -13.49 9.57 6.65
C GLY A 151 -14.13 8.70 7.75
N ASN A 152 -13.85 8.97 9.04
CA ASN A 152 -14.36 8.21 10.19
C ASN A 152 -15.55 8.87 10.90
N ARG A 153 -16.09 9.98 10.38
CA ARG A 153 -17.38 10.52 10.87
C ARG A 153 -18.51 9.77 10.19
N PRO A 154 -19.38 9.06 10.92
CA PRO A 154 -20.60 8.51 10.33
C PRO A 154 -21.49 9.67 9.89
N GLU A 155 -21.94 9.66 8.64
CA GLU A 155 -23.19 10.33 8.22
C GLU A 155 -24.39 9.50 8.67
#